data_AF-A0A4Q3T6E7-F1
#
_entry.id   AF-A0A4Q3T6E7-F1
#
_cell.length_a   1.000
_cell.length_b   1.000
_cell.length_c   1.000
_cell.angle_alpha   90.00
_cell.angle_beta   90.00
_cell.angle_gamma   90.00
#
_symmetry.space_group_name_H-M   'P 1'
#
loop_
_entity.id
_entity.type
_entity.pdbx_description
1 polymer ?
#
loop_
_entity_poly.entity_id
_entity_poly.type
_entity_poly.pdbx_seq_one_letter_code
_entity_poly.pdbx_strand_id
1 'polypeptide(L)'
;EVPDGAQEGRGVGRPQDPANTTAFLRSIGYLAPEPEPFSIWTDNVDAEVATLAGPQLVVPSLNARFVLNAANARWGSLYDALYGTDALGDLPPPGPYDAARGDRVVARAKAFLDEATPLADGPHASAKAYAVIDGALTPALADPSQFAGWRGSADAPDAVLLKNHGLHIELVLDRDSPIGARDPSGLSDVVLEAALSTIVDLEDSVAAVDAADKVAAYRNWLGLMKGDLSETFIKGGQTLTRSLAPDRAFTAPDGSELVLPGRSLLFVRNVGHLMTTPAVRLADGSDAFEGVLDALITSLIAMHDLRGEGRFRNSREGSVYIVKPKMHGPDEVAFTNELFDRVEDILGL
;
A
#
# COMPACT_ATOMS: atom_id res chain seq x y z
N GLU A 1 -16.12 -14.88 -26.84
CA GLU A 1 -17.20 -15.84 -26.54
C GLU A 1 -16.69 -17.23 -26.84
N VAL A 2 -16.87 -18.20 -25.92
CA VAL A 2 -16.68 -19.61 -26.29
C VAL A 2 -17.80 -19.92 -27.28
N PRO A 3 -17.51 -20.27 -28.55
CA PRO A 3 -18.55 -20.54 -29.52
C PRO A 3 -19.41 -21.72 -29.04
N ASP A 4 -20.65 -21.79 -29.53
CA ASP A 4 -21.63 -22.86 -29.28
C ASP A 4 -21.17 -24.30 -29.64
N GLY A 5 -19.88 -24.54 -29.90
CA GLY A 5 -19.30 -25.88 -30.06
C GLY A 5 -19.42 -26.76 -28.81
N ALA A 6 -19.54 -26.16 -27.61
CA ALA A 6 -19.95 -26.87 -26.39
C ALA A 6 -21.48 -26.97 -26.23
N GLN A 7 -22.27 -26.38 -27.14
CA GLN A 7 -23.73 -26.45 -27.18
C GLN A 7 -24.29 -27.48 -28.16
N GLU A 8 -23.51 -28.02 -29.11
CA GLU A 8 -23.98 -29.03 -30.08
C GLU A 8 -24.41 -30.38 -29.45
N GLY A 9 -24.43 -30.49 -28.11
CA GLY A 9 -25.06 -31.60 -27.37
C GLY A 9 -25.96 -31.19 -26.20
N ARG A 10 -26.30 -29.90 -26.05
CA ARG A 10 -27.12 -29.40 -24.92
C ARG A 10 -28.60 -29.67 -25.15
N GLY A 11 -29.04 -30.87 -24.76
CA GLY A 11 -30.36 -30.98 -24.17
C GLY A 11 -30.39 -30.13 -22.90
N VAL A 12 -31.35 -29.20 -22.79
CA VAL A 12 -31.63 -28.44 -21.57
C VAL A 12 -31.70 -29.43 -20.38
N GLY A 13 -30.89 -29.20 -19.34
CA GLY A 13 -30.92 -30.02 -18.12
C GLY A 13 -30.00 -31.24 -18.06
N ARG A 14 -29.03 -31.40 -18.98
CA ARG A 14 -28.00 -32.45 -18.83
C ARG A 14 -26.85 -32.00 -17.89
N PRO A 15 -26.32 -32.90 -17.05
CA PRO A 15 -25.12 -32.63 -16.26
C PRO A 15 -23.95 -32.26 -17.19
N GLN A 16 -23.15 -31.26 -16.78
CA GLN A 16 -21.91 -30.95 -17.51
C GLN A 16 -20.93 -32.11 -17.39
N ASP A 17 -20.29 -32.46 -18.51
CA ASP A 17 -19.18 -33.41 -18.55
C ASP A 17 -17.85 -32.64 -18.54
N PRO A 18 -17.10 -32.67 -17.43
CA PRO A 18 -15.83 -31.92 -17.31
C PRO A 18 -14.76 -32.40 -18.30
N ALA A 19 -14.72 -33.70 -18.64
CA ALA A 19 -13.71 -34.24 -19.53
C ALA A 19 -13.96 -33.77 -20.98
N ASN A 20 -15.20 -33.86 -21.44
CA ASN A 20 -15.59 -33.34 -22.76
C ASN A 20 -15.42 -31.82 -22.85
N THR A 21 -15.78 -31.09 -21.80
CA THR A 21 -15.58 -29.62 -21.73
C THR A 21 -14.09 -29.27 -21.82
N THR A 22 -13.23 -29.97 -21.07
CA THR A 22 -11.78 -29.75 -21.09
C THR A 22 -11.19 -30.07 -22.47
N ALA A 23 -11.59 -31.19 -23.07
CA ALA A 23 -11.12 -31.59 -24.41
C ALA A 23 -11.50 -30.56 -25.48
N PHE A 24 -12.74 -30.04 -25.42
CA PHE A 24 -13.20 -28.98 -26.32
C PHE A 24 -12.43 -27.67 -26.10
N LEU A 25 -12.25 -27.22 -24.85
CA LEU A 25 -11.49 -26.00 -24.58
C LEU A 25 -10.02 -26.10 -25.02
N ARG A 26 -9.40 -27.29 -24.91
CA ARG A 26 -8.08 -27.54 -25.47
C ARG A 26 -8.09 -27.56 -26.99
N SER A 27 -9.10 -28.16 -27.63
CA SER A 27 -9.17 -28.28 -29.10
C SER A 27 -9.33 -26.93 -29.80
N ILE A 28 -9.94 -25.94 -29.14
CA ILE A 28 -10.04 -24.56 -29.64
C ILE A 28 -8.91 -23.64 -29.16
N GLY A 29 -7.92 -24.16 -28.43
CA GLY A 29 -6.78 -23.39 -27.93
C GLY A 29 -7.04 -22.50 -26.71
N TYR A 30 -8.24 -22.58 -26.09
CA TYR A 30 -8.57 -21.81 -24.89
C TYR A 30 -7.78 -22.29 -23.66
N LEU A 31 -7.64 -23.61 -23.50
CA LEU A 31 -6.76 -24.20 -22.49
C LEU A 31 -5.41 -24.56 -23.12
N ALA A 32 -4.42 -23.70 -22.90
CA ALA A 32 -3.04 -23.92 -23.29
C ALA A 32 -2.42 -25.15 -22.57
N PRO A 33 -1.36 -25.76 -23.14
CA PRO A 33 -0.53 -26.69 -22.41
C PRO A 33 0.14 -25.98 -21.22
N GLU A 34 0.35 -26.72 -20.13
CA GLU A 34 1.15 -26.24 -19.02
C GLU A 34 2.61 -26.09 -19.50
N PRO A 35 3.29 -24.97 -19.18
CA PRO A 35 4.69 -24.81 -19.55
C PRO A 35 5.59 -25.72 -18.70
N GLU A 36 6.80 -25.98 -19.19
CA GLU A 36 7.83 -26.63 -18.37
C GLU A 36 8.12 -25.82 -17.10
N PRO A 37 8.50 -26.48 -15.98
CA PRO A 37 8.84 -25.78 -14.75
C PRO A 37 9.93 -24.72 -14.97
N PHE A 38 9.70 -23.51 -14.46
CA PHE A 38 10.65 -22.41 -14.49
C PHE A 38 10.63 -21.63 -13.17
N SER A 39 11.60 -20.73 -12.99
CA SER A 39 11.61 -19.75 -11.92
C SER A 39 11.63 -18.35 -12.53
N ILE A 40 10.90 -17.41 -11.94
CA ILE A 40 10.98 -16.01 -12.34
C ILE A 40 12.38 -15.46 -11.99
N TRP A 41 12.84 -14.48 -12.77
CA TRP A 41 14.17 -13.87 -12.60
C TRP A 41 14.10 -12.37 -12.32
N THR A 42 12.91 -11.84 -12.01
CA THR A 42 12.70 -10.41 -11.77
C THR A 42 13.57 -9.91 -10.62
N ASP A 43 14.41 -8.95 -10.93
CA ASP A 43 15.36 -8.25 -10.07
C ASP A 43 14.92 -6.80 -9.82
N ASN A 44 15.69 -6.07 -9.00
CA ASN A 44 15.40 -4.67 -8.65
C ASN A 44 14.01 -4.45 -8.05
N VAL A 45 13.55 -5.38 -7.19
CA VAL A 45 12.23 -5.33 -6.56
C VAL A 45 12.35 -4.82 -5.11
N ASP A 46 11.63 -3.75 -4.80
CA ASP A 46 11.58 -3.14 -3.47
C ASP A 46 11.10 -4.16 -2.41
N ALA A 47 11.63 -4.04 -1.19
CA ALA A 47 11.41 -4.98 -0.09
C ALA A 47 9.91 -5.20 0.24
N GLU A 48 9.07 -4.16 0.10
CA GLU A 48 7.61 -4.24 0.32
C GLU A 48 6.91 -5.27 -0.56
N VAL A 49 7.52 -5.64 -1.68
CA VAL A 49 7.00 -6.63 -2.64
C VAL A 49 7.79 -7.93 -2.55
N ALA A 50 9.12 -7.84 -2.48
CA ALA A 50 10.00 -9.01 -2.59
C ALA A 50 10.10 -9.84 -1.30
N THR A 51 10.05 -9.20 -0.13
CA THR A 51 10.48 -9.84 1.14
C THR A 51 9.57 -9.60 2.33
N LEU A 52 8.63 -8.65 2.22
CA LEU A 52 7.68 -8.34 3.29
C LEU A 52 6.28 -8.86 2.95
N ALA A 53 5.54 -9.21 4.00
CA ALA A 53 4.13 -9.55 3.91
C ALA A 53 3.32 -8.51 4.69
N GLY A 54 2.37 -7.85 4.02
CA GLY A 54 1.52 -6.84 4.65
C GLY A 54 0.37 -6.38 3.75
N PRO A 55 -0.52 -5.53 4.27
CA PRO A 55 -1.63 -4.97 3.51
C PRO A 55 -1.21 -4.22 2.24
N GLN A 56 -2.03 -4.38 1.19
CA GLN A 56 -2.00 -3.57 -0.02
C GLN A 56 -3.33 -2.82 -0.17
N LEU A 57 -3.28 -1.50 -0.34
CA LEU A 57 -4.47 -0.68 -0.60
C LEU A 57 -4.73 -0.53 -2.11
N VAL A 58 -5.97 -0.20 -2.47
CA VAL A 58 -6.35 0.24 -3.82
C VAL A 58 -7.15 1.52 -3.69
N VAL A 59 -6.82 2.54 -4.49
CA VAL A 59 -7.40 3.88 -4.34
C VAL A 59 -7.74 4.51 -5.70
N PRO A 60 -8.91 5.15 -5.86
CA PRO A 60 -9.29 5.77 -7.12
C PRO A 60 -8.43 6.99 -7.43
N SER A 61 -7.71 6.95 -8.56
CA SER A 61 -6.78 8.00 -9.01
C SER A 61 -7.41 9.38 -9.18
N LEU A 62 -8.73 9.47 -9.45
CA LEU A 62 -9.43 10.74 -9.62
C LEU A 62 -9.69 11.50 -8.31
N ASN A 63 -9.51 10.87 -7.15
CA ASN A 63 -9.75 11.50 -5.85
C ASN A 63 -8.42 11.79 -5.12
N ALA A 64 -7.89 13.01 -5.32
CA ALA A 64 -6.62 13.44 -4.73
C ALA A 64 -6.54 13.26 -3.21
N ARG A 65 -7.65 13.51 -2.49
CA ARG A 65 -7.73 13.30 -1.03
C ARG A 65 -7.53 11.84 -0.66
N PHE A 66 -8.19 10.92 -1.37
CA PHE A 66 -8.06 9.49 -1.10
C PHE A 66 -6.67 8.99 -1.47
N VAL A 67 -6.17 9.38 -2.64
CA VAL A 67 -4.81 9.06 -3.10
C VAL A 67 -3.77 9.48 -2.07
N LEU A 68 -3.87 10.70 -1.56
CA LEU A 68 -2.95 11.22 -0.54
C LEU A 68 -3.04 10.45 0.78
N ASN A 69 -4.26 10.13 1.23
CA ASN A 69 -4.44 9.33 2.44
C ASN A 69 -3.85 7.93 2.27
N ALA A 70 -4.01 7.31 1.11
CA ALA A 70 -3.49 5.96 0.83
C ALA A 70 -1.96 5.96 0.76
N ALA A 71 -1.35 6.94 0.09
CA ALA A 71 0.10 7.11 0.09
C ALA A 71 0.67 7.27 1.52
N ASN A 72 -0.04 7.99 2.39
CA ASN A 72 0.35 8.18 3.80
C ASN A 72 -0.08 7.04 4.73
N ALA A 73 -0.82 6.03 4.24
CA ALA A 73 -1.37 4.95 5.07
C ALA A 73 -0.35 3.87 5.46
N ARG A 74 0.93 4.02 5.06
CA ARG A 74 2.00 3.13 5.52
C ARG A 74 2.12 3.11 7.03
N TRP A 75 1.84 4.23 7.70
CA TRP A 75 1.89 4.32 9.16
C TRP A 75 0.53 4.75 9.69
N GLY A 76 -0.15 3.86 10.40
CA GLY A 76 -1.51 4.06 10.91
C GLY A 76 -1.59 3.96 12.43
N SER A 77 -2.33 4.86 13.06
CA SER A 77 -2.65 4.77 14.49
C SER A 77 -3.57 3.58 14.76
N LEU A 78 -3.12 2.64 15.58
CA LEU A 78 -3.94 1.54 16.06
C LEU A 78 -5.03 2.06 17.00
N TYR A 79 -4.76 3.12 17.77
CA TYR A 79 -5.75 3.66 18.69
C TYR A 79 -6.93 4.27 17.94
N ASP A 80 -6.66 5.08 16.92
CA ASP A 80 -7.71 5.66 16.07
C ASP A 80 -8.50 4.56 15.35
N ALA A 81 -7.82 3.53 14.83
CA ALA A 81 -8.46 2.42 14.13
C ALA A 81 -9.38 1.61 15.06
N LEU A 82 -8.94 1.28 16.28
CA LEU A 82 -9.75 0.55 17.26
C LEU A 82 -10.90 1.42 17.80
N TYR A 83 -10.64 2.71 18.06
CA TYR A 83 -11.64 3.61 18.61
C TYR A 83 -12.75 3.90 17.58
N GLY A 84 -12.36 4.23 16.34
CA GLY A 84 -13.26 4.74 15.31
C GLY A 84 -14.10 3.69 14.57
N THR A 85 -13.87 2.40 14.82
CA THR A 85 -14.54 1.28 14.13
C THR A 85 -15.32 0.40 15.08
N ASP A 86 -15.95 -0.66 14.59
CA ASP A 86 -16.58 -1.71 15.39
C ASP A 86 -15.61 -2.85 15.78
N ALA A 87 -14.30 -2.68 15.61
CA ALA A 87 -13.30 -3.71 15.89
C ALA A 87 -13.26 -4.19 17.36
N LEU A 88 -13.82 -3.40 18.28
CA LEU A 88 -13.99 -3.78 19.69
C LEU A 88 -15.32 -4.51 19.98
N GLY A 89 -16.12 -4.81 18.95
CA GLY A 89 -17.44 -5.45 19.02
C GLY A 89 -18.62 -4.48 19.04
N ASP A 90 -18.36 -3.18 19.07
CA ASP A 90 -19.34 -2.10 19.12
C ASP A 90 -18.78 -0.81 18.49
N LEU A 91 -19.67 0.00 17.90
CA LEU A 91 -19.35 1.31 17.36
C LEU A 91 -19.06 2.32 18.49
N PRO A 92 -18.26 3.37 18.22
CA PRO A 92 -18.07 4.45 19.18
C PRO A 92 -19.41 5.12 19.53
N PRO A 93 -19.65 5.46 20.81
CA PRO A 93 -20.85 6.19 21.19
C PRO A 93 -20.89 7.57 20.52
N PRO A 94 -22.07 8.14 20.27
CA PRO A 94 -22.18 9.48 19.70
C PRO A 94 -21.68 10.53 20.70
N GLY A 95 -21.03 11.58 20.20
CA GLY A 95 -20.58 12.72 21.02
C GLY A 95 -19.05 12.88 21.04
N PRO A 96 -18.51 13.56 22.06
CA PRO A 96 -17.07 13.72 22.22
C PRO A 96 -16.39 12.40 22.62
N TYR A 97 -15.08 12.44 22.84
CA TYR A 97 -14.30 11.30 23.31
C TYR A 97 -14.89 10.66 24.58
N ASP A 98 -15.03 9.34 24.55
CA ASP A 98 -15.52 8.48 25.63
C ASP A 98 -14.32 7.78 26.29
N ALA A 99 -14.08 8.11 27.55
CA ALA A 99 -12.93 7.60 28.28
C ALA A 99 -12.99 6.08 28.51
N ALA A 100 -14.18 5.51 28.73
CA ALA A 100 -14.33 4.08 28.97
C ALA A 100 -14.01 3.25 27.72
N ARG A 101 -14.40 3.73 26.54
CA ARG A 101 -13.97 3.17 25.26
C ARG A 101 -12.47 3.36 25.05
N GLY A 102 -11.93 4.53 25.40
CA GLY A 102 -10.49 4.80 25.40
C GLY A 102 -9.68 3.76 26.18
N ASP A 103 -10.12 3.43 27.40
CA ASP A 103 -9.47 2.42 28.23
C ASP A 103 -9.50 1.03 27.58
N ARG A 104 -10.60 0.67 26.90
CA ARG A 104 -10.70 -0.59 26.12
C ARG A 104 -9.73 -0.61 24.93
N VAL A 105 -9.56 0.52 24.25
CA VAL A 105 -8.59 0.66 23.15
C VAL A 105 -7.17 0.43 23.65
N VAL A 106 -6.77 1.13 24.72
CA VAL A 106 -5.44 1.00 25.33
C VAL A 106 -5.18 -0.44 25.78
N ALA A 107 -6.16 -1.06 26.45
CA ALA A 107 -6.07 -2.45 26.88
C ALA A 107 -5.89 -3.42 25.70
N ARG A 108 -6.69 -3.27 24.63
CA ARG A 108 -6.59 -4.11 23.43
C ARG A 108 -5.26 -3.94 22.70
N ALA A 109 -4.73 -2.72 22.64
CA ALA A 109 -3.45 -2.44 22.01
C ALA A 109 -2.28 -3.02 22.82
N LYS A 110 -2.32 -2.93 24.16
CA LYS A 110 -1.30 -3.55 25.02
C LYS A 110 -1.33 -5.09 24.95
N ALA A 111 -2.52 -5.68 24.86
CA ALA A 111 -2.65 -7.11 24.59
C ALA A 111 -2.07 -7.50 23.23
N PHE A 112 -2.23 -6.66 22.20
CA PHE A 112 -1.56 -6.87 20.91
C PHE A 112 -0.03 -6.82 21.04
N LEU A 113 0.52 -5.90 21.84
CA LEU A 113 1.96 -5.85 22.09
C LEU A 113 2.46 -7.10 22.82
N ASP A 114 1.69 -7.62 23.78
CA ASP A 114 2.01 -8.88 24.47
C ASP A 114 2.01 -10.08 23.50
N GLU A 115 1.20 -10.05 22.44
CA GLU A 115 1.19 -11.07 21.38
C GLU A 115 2.35 -10.90 20.39
N ALA A 116 2.65 -9.66 19.98
CA ALA A 116 3.57 -9.38 18.88
C ALA A 116 5.03 -9.20 19.32
N THR A 117 5.25 -8.55 20.47
CA THR A 117 6.57 -8.17 20.99
C THR A 117 6.59 -8.29 22.51
N PRO A 118 6.37 -9.49 23.09
CA PRO A 118 6.20 -9.65 24.53
C PRO A 118 7.41 -9.13 25.31
N LEU A 119 7.16 -8.55 26.48
CA LEU A 119 8.22 -8.27 27.46
C LEU A 119 8.75 -9.58 28.05
N ALA A 120 10.01 -9.58 28.49
CA ALA A 120 10.62 -10.74 29.15
C ALA A 120 9.94 -11.06 30.48
N ASP A 121 9.51 -10.02 31.21
CA ASP A 121 8.87 -10.11 32.51
C ASP A 121 7.56 -9.32 32.55
N GLY A 122 6.43 -10.04 32.59
CA GLY A 122 5.09 -9.46 32.71
C GLY A 122 4.55 -8.84 31.41
N PRO A 123 3.31 -8.33 31.43
CA PRO A 123 2.69 -7.73 30.25
C PRO A 123 3.07 -6.25 30.06
N HIS A 124 2.94 -5.72 28.85
CA HIS A 124 3.07 -4.30 28.52
C HIS A 124 2.13 -3.41 29.36
N ALA A 125 1.01 -3.96 29.83
CA ALA A 125 0.11 -3.27 30.76
C ALA A 125 0.76 -2.92 32.10
N SER A 126 1.82 -3.62 32.50
CA SER A 126 2.54 -3.38 33.75
C SER A 126 3.66 -2.34 33.63
N ALA A 127 4.06 -1.98 32.40
CA ALA A 127 5.13 -1.02 32.14
C ALA A 127 4.84 0.36 32.76
N LYS A 128 5.87 0.98 33.34
CA LYS A 128 5.82 2.31 33.98
C LYS A 128 6.62 3.37 33.26
N ALA A 129 7.53 2.95 32.41
CA ALA A 129 8.29 3.79 31.50
C ALA A 129 8.94 2.86 30.47
N TYR A 130 9.32 3.44 29.34
CA TYR A 130 10.30 2.83 28.45
C TYR A 130 11.55 3.71 28.47
N ALA A 131 12.71 3.07 28.39
CA ALA A 131 14.01 3.73 28.29
C ALA A 131 14.97 2.85 27.49
N VAL A 132 16.03 3.44 26.97
CA VAL A 132 17.12 2.76 26.27
C VAL A 132 18.38 2.94 27.10
N ILE A 133 18.92 1.84 27.62
CA ILE A 133 20.12 1.81 28.46
C ILE A 133 21.14 0.93 27.74
N ASP A 134 22.32 1.50 27.45
CA ASP A 134 23.40 0.82 26.73
C ASP A 134 22.94 0.13 25.43
N GLY A 135 22.04 0.78 24.69
CA GLY A 135 21.50 0.27 23.42
C GLY A 135 20.38 -0.78 23.56
N ALA A 136 19.94 -1.10 24.78
CA ALA A 136 18.87 -2.06 25.03
C ALA A 136 17.60 -1.40 25.60
N LEU A 137 16.44 -1.86 25.14
CA LEU A 137 15.14 -1.41 25.66
C LEU A 137 14.92 -1.91 27.10
N THR A 138 14.42 -1.03 27.95
CA THR A 138 13.97 -1.30 29.32
C THR A 138 12.50 -0.85 29.47
N PRO A 139 11.56 -1.70 29.93
CA PRO A 139 11.74 -3.12 30.26
C PRO A 139 12.17 -3.96 29.04
N ALA A 140 12.91 -5.05 29.30
CA ALA A 140 13.43 -5.90 28.24
C ALA A 140 12.30 -6.65 27.52
N LEU A 141 12.46 -6.82 26.20
CA LEU A 141 11.65 -7.73 25.39
C LEU A 141 12.09 -9.18 25.64
N ALA A 142 11.16 -10.12 25.49
CA ALA A 142 11.46 -11.54 25.54
C ALA A 142 12.43 -11.95 24.42
N ASP A 143 12.29 -11.32 23.25
CA ASP A 143 13.28 -11.33 22.17
C ASP A 143 13.87 -9.92 21.97
N PRO A 144 15.10 -9.65 22.45
CA PRO A 144 15.74 -8.35 22.29
C PRO A 144 15.92 -7.90 20.84
N SER A 145 15.95 -8.83 19.86
CA SER A 145 16.10 -8.49 18.44
C SER A 145 14.89 -7.75 17.86
N GLN A 146 13.75 -7.78 18.56
CA GLN A 146 12.55 -7.02 18.20
C GLN A 146 12.67 -5.52 18.49
N PHE A 147 13.70 -5.06 19.21
CA PHE A 147 13.98 -3.63 19.39
C PHE A 147 14.73 -3.08 18.17
N ALA A 148 14.09 -2.18 17.42
CA ALA A 148 14.62 -1.63 16.17
C ALA A 148 15.18 -0.20 16.31
N GLY A 149 14.83 0.51 17.38
CA GLY A 149 15.38 1.85 17.64
C GLY A 149 14.46 2.73 18.49
N TRP A 150 14.80 4.01 18.60
CA TRP A 150 14.01 5.00 19.34
C TRP A 150 14.10 6.39 18.70
N ARG A 151 13.24 7.32 19.16
CA ARG A 151 13.31 8.74 18.81
C ARG A 151 13.29 9.57 20.09
N GLY A 152 14.01 10.69 20.10
CA GLY A 152 14.15 11.55 21.29
C GLY A 152 15.27 11.08 22.21
N SER A 153 15.15 11.41 23.51
CA SER A 153 16.17 11.06 24.50
C SER A 153 16.14 9.56 24.83
N ALA A 154 17.28 8.94 25.09
CA ALA A 154 17.34 7.52 25.41
C ALA A 154 16.69 7.19 26.77
N ASP A 155 16.85 8.04 27.79
CA ASP A 155 16.30 7.86 29.14
C ASP A 155 14.77 8.07 29.23
N ALA A 156 14.22 8.85 28.32
CA ALA A 156 12.79 9.11 28.17
C ALA A 156 12.47 9.37 26.69
N PRO A 157 12.35 8.31 25.87
CA PRO A 157 12.15 8.46 24.43
C PRO A 157 10.75 8.99 24.12
N ASP A 158 10.65 9.78 23.04
CA ASP A 158 9.38 10.22 22.46
C ASP A 158 8.70 9.07 21.71
N ALA A 159 9.50 8.13 21.20
CA ALA A 159 9.00 6.89 20.63
C ALA A 159 9.99 5.74 20.75
N VAL A 160 9.46 4.53 20.88
CA VAL A 160 10.20 3.27 20.78
C VAL A 160 9.75 2.55 19.51
N LEU A 161 10.70 2.14 18.69
CA LEU A 161 10.47 1.39 17.47
C LEU A 161 10.77 -0.09 17.71
N LEU A 162 9.76 -0.92 17.50
CA LEU A 162 9.84 -2.37 17.56
C LEU A 162 9.64 -2.97 16.17
N LYS A 163 9.97 -4.25 16.02
CA LYS A 163 9.81 -5.00 14.77
C LYS A 163 9.36 -6.44 15.06
N ASN A 164 8.35 -6.90 14.32
CA ASN A 164 7.90 -8.29 14.34
C ASN A 164 7.53 -8.74 12.93
N HIS A 165 7.92 -9.95 12.52
CA HIS A 165 7.68 -10.49 11.18
C HIS A 165 8.03 -9.55 10.01
N GLY A 166 9.09 -8.74 10.17
CA GLY A 166 9.49 -7.77 9.15
C GLY A 166 8.80 -6.41 9.23
N LEU A 167 7.68 -6.29 9.95
CA LEU A 167 6.90 -5.05 10.08
C LEU A 167 7.23 -4.29 11.36
N HIS A 168 7.21 -2.98 11.29
CA HIS A 168 7.51 -2.11 12.43
C HIS A 168 6.28 -1.72 13.25
N ILE A 169 6.50 -1.52 14.55
CA ILE A 169 5.51 -1.06 15.52
C ILE A 169 6.15 0.08 16.31
N GLU A 170 5.59 1.29 16.21
CA GLU A 170 6.06 2.46 16.96
C GLU A 170 5.17 2.70 18.19
N LEU A 171 5.77 2.67 19.37
CA LEU A 171 5.15 3.11 20.61
C LEU A 171 5.37 4.61 20.74
N VAL A 172 4.32 5.41 20.65
CA VAL A 172 4.39 6.87 20.82
C VAL A 172 4.22 7.20 22.30
N LEU A 173 5.21 7.88 22.88
CA LEU A 173 5.28 8.18 24.30
C LEU A 173 5.14 9.69 24.49
N ASP A 174 4.03 10.11 25.07
CA ASP A 174 3.75 11.52 25.33
C ASP A 174 2.88 11.64 26.59
N ARG A 175 3.53 11.99 27.71
CA ARG A 175 2.86 12.17 29.01
C ARG A 175 2.05 13.46 29.09
N ASP A 176 2.21 14.39 28.17
CA ASP A 176 1.44 15.63 28.11
C ASP A 176 0.15 15.46 27.26
N SER A 177 0.11 14.42 26.42
CA SER A 177 -1.10 14.07 25.68
C SER A 177 -2.26 13.65 26.61
N PRO A 178 -3.54 13.90 26.23
CA PRO A 178 -4.69 13.49 27.04
C PRO A 178 -4.76 11.99 27.34
N ILE A 179 -4.22 11.15 26.46
CA ILE A 179 -4.21 9.68 26.58
C ILE A 179 -3.00 9.23 27.40
N GLY A 180 -1.78 9.64 27.00
CA GLY A 180 -0.55 9.23 27.65
C GLY A 180 -0.41 9.76 29.09
N ALA A 181 -1.02 10.90 29.43
CA ALA A 181 -1.11 11.38 30.82
C ALA A 181 -1.83 10.40 31.77
N ARG A 182 -2.68 9.52 31.23
CA ARG A 182 -3.44 8.52 31.98
C ARG A 182 -2.81 7.14 31.92
N ASP A 183 -1.88 6.90 31.00
CA ASP A 183 -1.15 5.65 30.90
C ASP A 183 0.10 5.69 31.80
N PRO A 184 0.29 4.73 32.73
CA PRO A 184 1.45 4.72 33.61
C PRO A 184 2.80 4.78 32.87
N SER A 185 2.88 4.25 31.65
CA SER A 185 4.09 4.26 30.83
C SER A 185 4.28 5.53 29.99
N GLY A 186 3.26 6.40 29.94
CA GLY A 186 3.23 7.54 29.02
C GLY A 186 2.81 7.18 27.59
N LEU A 187 2.38 5.94 27.34
CA LEU A 187 1.94 5.49 26.01
C LEU A 187 0.71 6.28 25.55
N SER A 188 0.89 7.05 24.48
CA SER A 188 -0.16 7.87 23.87
C SER A 188 -0.79 7.20 22.65
N ASP A 189 -0.04 6.38 21.93
CA ASP A 189 -0.52 5.65 20.75
C ASP A 189 0.41 4.46 20.43
N VAL A 190 -0.11 3.52 19.63
CA VAL A 190 0.66 2.48 18.95
C VAL A 190 0.46 2.67 17.45
N VAL A 191 1.52 3.06 16.73
CA VAL A 191 1.47 3.27 15.28
C VAL A 191 2.04 2.05 14.58
N LEU A 192 1.25 1.44 13.70
CA LEU A 192 1.63 0.25 12.95
C LEU A 192 2.14 0.62 11.56
N GLU A 193 3.21 -0.03 11.13
CA GLU A 193 3.51 -0.16 9.71
C GLU A 193 2.44 -1.06 9.07
N ALA A 194 1.64 -0.49 8.18
CA ALA A 194 0.38 -1.05 7.69
C ALA A 194 0.37 -1.20 6.17
N ALA A 195 -0.07 -0.18 5.41
CA ALA A 195 -0.15 -0.28 3.95
C ALA A 195 1.24 -0.22 3.32
N LEU A 196 1.90 -1.38 3.21
CA LEU A 196 3.23 -1.51 2.60
C LEU A 196 3.22 -1.02 1.15
N SER A 197 2.17 -1.38 0.42
CA SER A 197 1.95 -0.92 -0.95
C SER A 197 0.54 -0.40 -1.19
N THR A 198 0.40 0.44 -2.21
CA THR A 198 -0.87 1.03 -2.64
C THR A 198 -0.94 1.04 -4.15
N ILE A 199 -2.04 0.55 -4.70
CA ILE A 199 -2.38 0.64 -6.13
C ILE A 199 -3.19 1.93 -6.35
N VAL A 200 -2.61 2.87 -7.07
CA VAL A 200 -3.29 4.06 -7.61
C VAL A 200 -4.01 3.66 -8.89
N ASP A 201 -5.34 3.67 -8.84
CA ASP A 201 -6.17 2.97 -9.81
C ASP A 201 -6.74 3.89 -10.90
N LEU A 202 -6.39 3.61 -12.16
CA LEU A 202 -6.94 4.27 -13.35
C LEU A 202 -8.01 3.41 -14.04
N GLU A 203 -8.38 2.26 -13.44
CA GLU A 203 -9.31 1.29 -14.00
C GLU A 203 -10.64 1.25 -13.20
N ASP A 204 -10.95 0.13 -12.53
CA ASP A 204 -12.33 -0.18 -12.11
C ASP A 204 -12.92 0.73 -11.02
N SER A 205 -12.10 1.46 -10.26
CA SER A 205 -12.60 2.38 -9.22
C SER A 205 -12.80 3.83 -9.70
N VAL A 206 -12.52 4.12 -10.97
CA VAL A 206 -12.70 5.45 -11.57
C VAL A 206 -13.61 5.42 -12.80
N ALA A 207 -14.22 6.55 -13.11
CA ALA A 207 -14.89 6.77 -14.39
C ALA A 207 -14.12 7.85 -15.14
N ALA A 208 -13.29 7.43 -16.11
CA ALA A 208 -12.51 8.33 -16.94
C ALA A 208 -12.77 8.04 -18.42
N VAL A 209 -13.58 8.87 -19.06
CA VAL A 209 -14.15 8.57 -20.39
C VAL A 209 -13.64 9.48 -21.51
N ASP A 210 -12.90 10.53 -21.14
CA ASP A 210 -12.33 11.48 -22.09
C ASP A 210 -10.95 12.00 -21.65
N ALA A 211 -10.38 12.89 -22.46
CA ALA A 211 -9.07 13.48 -22.20
C ALA A 211 -9.00 14.25 -20.87
N ALA A 212 -10.07 14.93 -20.46
CA ALA A 212 -10.07 15.73 -19.24
C ALA A 212 -9.97 14.83 -18.01
N ASP A 213 -10.72 13.73 -18.00
CA ASP A 213 -10.66 12.74 -16.93
C ASP A 213 -9.29 12.06 -16.86
N LYS A 214 -8.75 11.61 -18.00
CA LYS A 214 -7.42 10.98 -18.05
C LYS A 214 -6.34 11.94 -17.56
N VAL A 215 -6.37 13.20 -17.98
CA VAL A 215 -5.45 14.23 -17.48
C VAL A 215 -5.60 14.47 -15.98
N ALA A 216 -6.81 14.41 -15.43
CA ALA A 216 -7.02 14.53 -13.98
C ALA A 216 -6.37 13.36 -13.22
N ALA A 217 -6.54 12.11 -13.70
CA ALA A 217 -5.90 10.93 -13.11
C ALA A 217 -4.37 11.02 -13.22
N TYR A 218 -3.84 11.32 -14.40
CA TYR A 218 -2.40 11.48 -14.63
C TYR A 218 -1.79 12.61 -13.80
N ARG A 219 -2.51 13.70 -13.56
CA ARG A 219 -2.02 14.80 -12.72
C ARG A 219 -1.84 14.37 -11.27
N ASN A 220 -2.73 13.55 -10.73
CA ASN A 220 -2.56 13.01 -9.38
C ASN A 220 -1.39 12.02 -9.31
N TRP A 221 -1.22 11.16 -10.33
CA TRP A 221 -0.04 10.30 -10.44
C TRP A 221 1.26 11.10 -10.52
N LEU A 222 1.28 12.18 -11.30
CA LEU A 222 2.42 13.10 -11.40
C LEU A 222 2.76 13.77 -10.07
N GLY A 223 1.74 14.22 -9.33
CA GLY A 223 1.95 14.82 -8.01
C GLY A 223 2.58 13.85 -7.01
N LEU A 224 2.26 12.55 -7.12
CA LEU A 224 2.90 11.51 -6.30
C LEU A 224 4.36 11.31 -6.69
N MET A 225 4.67 11.14 -7.98
CA MET A 225 6.03 10.89 -8.46
C MET A 225 6.96 12.10 -8.28
N LYS A 226 6.42 13.32 -8.24
CA LYS A 226 7.17 14.53 -7.88
C LYS A 226 7.24 14.77 -6.37
N GLY A 227 6.38 14.12 -5.58
CA GLY A 227 6.29 14.32 -4.14
C GLY A 227 5.64 15.65 -3.72
N ASP A 228 4.88 16.31 -4.60
CA ASP A 228 4.25 17.62 -4.37
C ASP A 228 2.71 17.59 -4.30
N LEU A 229 2.10 16.38 -4.39
CA LEU A 229 0.66 16.22 -4.18
C LEU A 229 0.23 16.75 -2.80
N SER A 230 -0.70 17.69 -2.82
CA SER A 230 -1.33 18.26 -1.63
C SER A 230 -2.80 18.56 -1.89
N GLU A 231 -3.61 18.49 -0.85
CA GLU A 231 -5.06 18.73 -0.93
C GLU A 231 -5.51 19.59 0.24
N THR A 232 -6.34 20.60 -0.04
CA THR A 232 -6.87 21.52 0.97
C THR A 232 -8.37 21.33 1.14
N PHE A 233 -8.81 21.08 2.38
CA PHE A 233 -10.21 20.85 2.70
C PHE A 233 -10.61 21.51 4.03
N ILE A 234 -11.91 21.70 4.23
CA ILE A 234 -12.45 22.30 5.46
C ILE A 234 -12.89 21.18 6.41
N LYS A 235 -12.39 21.18 7.65
CA LYS A 235 -12.83 20.29 8.73
C LYS A 235 -13.10 21.12 9.98
N GLY A 236 -14.32 21.05 10.51
CA GLY A 236 -14.70 21.81 11.71
C GLY A 236 -14.59 23.33 11.56
N GLY A 237 -14.80 23.86 10.35
CA GLY A 237 -14.67 25.29 10.04
C GLY A 237 -13.23 25.79 9.85
N GLN A 238 -12.23 24.91 9.97
CA GLN A 238 -10.82 25.23 9.71
C GLN A 238 -10.35 24.67 8.37
N THR A 239 -9.56 25.46 7.66
CA THR A 239 -8.86 25.02 6.43
C THR A 239 -7.65 24.19 6.83
N LEU A 240 -7.60 22.95 6.35
CA LEU A 240 -6.47 22.04 6.54
C LEU A 240 -5.89 21.66 5.18
N THR A 241 -4.57 21.74 5.06
CA THR A 241 -3.82 21.24 3.91
C THR A 241 -3.09 19.97 4.32
N ARG A 242 -3.30 18.88 3.59
CA ARG A 242 -2.52 17.64 3.72
C ARG A 242 -1.51 17.56 2.57
N SER A 243 -0.34 17.01 2.87
CA SER A 243 0.70 16.67 1.89
C SER A 243 1.23 15.25 2.15
N LEU A 244 2.09 14.76 1.26
CA LEU A 244 2.80 13.50 1.46
C LEU A 244 3.65 13.55 2.73
N ALA A 245 3.59 12.48 3.53
CA ALA A 245 4.33 12.34 4.78
C ALA A 245 5.84 12.20 4.48
N PRO A 246 6.74 12.81 5.27
CA PRO A 246 8.17 12.59 5.14
C PRO A 246 8.56 11.19 5.63
N ASP A 247 9.79 10.77 5.34
CA ASP A 247 10.38 9.59 5.96
C ASP A 247 10.53 9.75 7.48
N ARG A 248 10.53 8.62 8.18
CA ARG A 248 10.64 8.58 9.64
C ARG A 248 12.08 8.27 10.03
N ALA A 249 12.68 9.13 10.84
CA ALA A 249 14.03 8.95 11.35
C ALA A 249 14.00 8.48 12.81
N PHE A 250 14.88 7.54 13.13
CA PHE A 250 15.11 6.94 14.44
C PHE A 250 16.61 6.77 14.69
N THR A 251 16.98 6.59 15.94
CA THR A 251 18.30 6.08 16.33
C THR A 251 18.20 4.56 16.51
N ALA A 252 19.05 3.81 15.81
CA ALA A 252 19.14 2.36 15.91
C ALA A 252 19.82 1.94 17.24
N PRO A 253 19.69 0.68 17.69
CA PRO A 253 20.29 0.18 18.94
C PRO A 253 21.81 0.42 19.07
N ASP A 254 22.52 0.44 17.94
CA ASP A 254 23.96 0.71 17.88
C ASP A 254 24.33 2.21 17.87
N GLY A 255 23.33 3.09 17.91
CA GLY A 255 23.48 4.54 17.87
C GLY A 255 23.51 5.15 16.47
N SER A 256 23.45 4.35 15.41
CA SER A 256 23.39 4.84 14.02
C SER A 256 22.01 5.42 13.67
N GLU A 257 21.93 6.19 12.58
CA GLU A 257 20.66 6.69 12.06
C GLU A 257 19.92 5.59 11.28
N LEU A 258 18.65 5.38 11.62
CA LEU A 258 17.72 4.51 10.90
C LEU A 258 16.61 5.36 10.26
N VAL A 259 16.50 5.29 8.94
CA VAL A 259 15.44 5.97 8.19
C VAL A 259 14.50 4.94 7.57
N LEU A 260 13.22 5.05 7.88
CA LEU A 260 12.16 4.22 7.31
C LEU A 260 11.28 5.03 6.36
N PRO A 261 10.82 4.45 5.23
CA PRO A 261 9.97 5.19 4.34
C PRO A 261 8.65 5.55 5.02
N GLY A 262 8.26 6.81 4.89
CA GLY A 262 7.04 7.34 5.53
C GLY A 262 5.76 7.05 4.76
N ARG A 263 5.88 6.49 3.55
CA ARG A 263 4.81 6.35 2.56
C ARG A 263 4.77 4.94 1.99
N SER A 264 3.58 4.55 1.55
CA SER A 264 3.31 3.29 0.88
C SER A 264 4.06 3.22 -0.45
N LEU A 265 4.61 2.06 -0.81
CA LEU A 265 5.16 1.84 -2.14
C LEU A 265 4.01 1.87 -3.16
N LEU A 266 4.13 2.74 -4.15
CA LEU A 266 3.05 3.01 -5.09
C LEU A 266 3.19 2.18 -6.34
N PHE A 267 2.10 1.48 -6.66
CA PHE A 267 1.80 0.88 -7.96
C PHE A 267 0.81 1.78 -8.68
N VAL A 268 0.83 1.74 -10.01
CA VAL A 268 -0.23 2.32 -10.85
C VAL A 268 -0.96 1.20 -11.57
N ARG A 269 -2.30 1.15 -11.47
CA ARG A 269 -3.10 0.20 -12.26
C ARG A 269 -3.58 0.89 -13.52
N ASN A 270 -2.93 0.56 -14.62
CA ASN A 270 -3.35 0.96 -15.95
C ASN A 270 -4.60 0.19 -16.36
N VAL A 271 -5.34 0.66 -17.36
CA VAL A 271 -6.43 -0.13 -17.95
C VAL A 271 -5.90 -1.32 -18.76
N GLY A 272 -6.76 -2.32 -18.96
CA GLY A 272 -6.48 -3.50 -19.78
C GLY A 272 -6.44 -3.21 -21.29
N HIS A 273 -6.58 -4.25 -22.12
CA HIS A 273 -6.39 -4.15 -23.57
C HIS A 273 -7.62 -3.71 -24.36
N LEU A 274 -8.80 -3.70 -23.74
CA LEU A 274 -10.08 -3.60 -24.45
C LEU A 274 -10.39 -2.20 -24.99
N MET A 275 -10.27 -1.17 -24.15
CA MET A 275 -10.87 0.13 -24.42
C MET A 275 -9.96 1.01 -25.29
N THR A 276 -10.59 1.85 -26.11
CA THR A 276 -9.96 2.97 -26.81
C THR A 276 -10.38 4.28 -26.16
N THR A 277 -9.64 5.36 -26.40
CA THR A 277 -9.94 6.68 -25.83
C THR A 277 -9.84 7.79 -26.87
N PRO A 278 -10.78 8.75 -26.88
CA PRO A 278 -10.72 9.90 -27.78
C PRO A 278 -9.64 10.91 -27.41
N ALA A 279 -8.87 10.67 -26.34
CA ALA A 279 -7.79 11.55 -25.91
C ALA A 279 -6.66 11.68 -26.95
N VAL A 280 -6.46 10.65 -27.79
CA VAL A 280 -5.48 10.65 -28.87
C VAL A 280 -6.09 10.03 -30.13
N ARG A 281 -5.98 10.74 -31.26
CA ARG A 281 -6.35 10.23 -32.58
C ARG A 281 -5.13 9.75 -33.33
N LEU A 282 -5.19 8.53 -33.85
CA LEU A 282 -4.14 7.94 -34.68
C LEU A 282 -4.18 8.53 -36.10
N ALA A 283 -3.12 8.29 -36.88
CA ALA A 283 -2.98 8.85 -38.22
C ALA A 283 -4.05 8.36 -39.22
N ASP A 284 -4.61 7.17 -38.98
CA ASP A 284 -5.75 6.64 -39.74
C ASP A 284 -7.10 7.23 -39.30
N GLY A 285 -7.08 8.10 -38.29
CA GLY A 285 -8.26 8.70 -37.71
C GLY A 285 -9.06 7.74 -36.82
N SER A 286 -8.47 6.72 -36.22
CA SER A 286 -9.09 5.95 -35.11
C SER A 286 -8.68 6.50 -33.73
N ASP A 287 -9.37 6.08 -32.67
CA ASP A 287 -8.97 6.37 -31.28
C ASP A 287 -7.84 5.44 -30.85
N ALA A 288 -6.88 5.96 -30.09
CA ALA A 288 -5.80 5.14 -29.55
C ALA A 288 -6.32 4.16 -28.49
N PHE A 289 -5.69 2.99 -28.38
CA PHE A 289 -5.94 2.07 -27.28
C PHE A 289 -5.52 2.70 -25.95
N GLU A 290 -6.45 2.73 -24.99
CA GLU A 290 -6.26 3.43 -23.72
C GLU A 290 -5.17 2.75 -22.89
N GLY A 291 -5.10 1.41 -22.89
CA GLY A 291 -4.07 0.67 -22.17
C GLY A 291 -2.64 0.88 -22.69
N VAL A 292 -2.48 1.28 -23.97
CA VAL A 292 -1.20 1.67 -24.57
C VAL A 292 -0.85 3.09 -24.18
N LEU A 293 -1.84 4.00 -24.22
CA LEU A 293 -1.67 5.37 -23.75
C LEU A 293 -1.27 5.42 -22.27
N ASP A 294 -1.94 4.65 -21.42
CA ASP A 294 -1.62 4.54 -20.00
C ASP A 294 -0.17 4.08 -19.80
N ALA A 295 0.25 2.99 -20.46
CA ALA A 295 1.61 2.46 -20.33
C ALA A 295 2.67 3.52 -20.63
N LEU A 296 2.49 4.30 -21.70
CA LEU A 296 3.42 5.36 -22.05
C LEU A 296 3.39 6.51 -21.04
N ILE A 297 2.21 7.03 -20.70
CA ILE A 297 2.08 8.24 -19.88
C ILE A 297 2.42 7.98 -18.41
N THR A 298 1.98 6.86 -17.83
CA THR A 298 2.25 6.56 -16.42
C THR A 298 3.73 6.24 -16.18
N SER A 299 4.40 5.58 -17.14
CA SER A 299 5.85 5.34 -17.12
C SER A 299 6.64 6.63 -17.32
N LEU A 300 6.24 7.48 -18.27
CA LEU A 300 6.85 8.81 -18.48
C LEU A 300 6.82 9.63 -17.19
N ILE A 301 5.69 9.64 -16.49
CA ILE A 301 5.51 10.33 -15.21
C ILE A 301 6.38 9.70 -14.12
N ALA A 302 6.47 8.36 -14.07
CA ALA A 302 7.28 7.65 -13.09
C ALA A 302 8.79 7.93 -13.23
N MET A 303 9.26 8.42 -14.38
CA MET A 303 10.65 8.85 -14.52
C MET A 303 11.06 9.97 -13.54
N HIS A 304 10.12 10.79 -13.07
CA HIS A 304 10.42 11.78 -12.02
C HIS A 304 10.91 11.12 -10.72
N ASP A 305 10.34 9.97 -10.38
CA ASP A 305 10.82 9.15 -9.27
C ASP A 305 12.19 8.56 -9.62
N LEU A 306 12.31 7.85 -10.74
CA LEU A 306 13.55 7.17 -11.14
C LEU A 306 14.76 8.10 -11.20
N ARG A 307 14.58 9.32 -11.74
CA ARG A 307 15.62 10.35 -11.84
C ARG A 307 15.87 11.09 -10.52
N GLY A 308 15.01 10.91 -9.52
CA GLY A 308 15.14 11.56 -8.22
C GLY A 308 14.92 13.07 -8.29
N GLU A 309 14.09 13.53 -9.24
CA GLU A 309 13.78 14.94 -9.43
C GLU A 309 12.75 15.45 -8.41
N GLY A 310 12.00 14.53 -7.79
CA GLY A 310 10.97 14.80 -6.80
C GLY A 310 11.49 14.98 -5.37
N ARG A 311 10.59 15.41 -4.47
CA ARG A 311 10.88 15.59 -3.04
C ARG A 311 11.11 14.26 -2.30
N PHE A 312 10.45 13.20 -2.76
CA PHE A 312 10.49 11.88 -2.14
C PHE A 312 10.74 10.83 -3.22
N ARG A 313 11.36 9.72 -2.82
CA ARG A 313 11.48 8.51 -3.65
C ARG A 313 10.34 7.55 -3.36
N ASN A 314 9.79 6.96 -4.42
CA ASN A 314 8.87 5.84 -4.37
C ASN A 314 9.66 4.51 -4.38
N SER A 315 10.33 4.21 -5.50
CA SER A 315 11.23 3.05 -5.58
C SER A 315 12.64 3.40 -5.14
N ARG A 316 13.22 2.52 -4.32
CA ARG A 316 14.64 2.57 -3.92
C ARG A 316 15.50 1.62 -4.74
N GLU A 317 14.86 0.68 -5.44
CA GLU A 317 15.53 -0.28 -6.33
C GLU A 317 15.54 0.14 -7.81
N GLY A 318 14.86 1.24 -8.15
CA GLY A 318 14.87 1.82 -9.50
C GLY A 318 13.80 1.24 -10.43
N SER A 319 12.70 0.73 -9.89
CA SER A 319 11.63 0.07 -10.63
C SER A 319 10.33 0.87 -10.68
N VAL A 320 9.56 0.70 -11.75
CA VAL A 320 8.19 1.22 -11.90
C VAL A 320 7.20 0.06 -11.83
N TYR A 321 6.22 0.16 -10.94
CA TYR A 321 5.28 -0.92 -10.69
C TYR A 321 3.93 -0.67 -11.36
N ILE A 322 3.63 -1.42 -12.42
CA ILE A 322 2.38 -1.31 -13.17
C ILE A 322 1.54 -2.58 -13.00
N VAL A 323 0.31 -2.44 -12.49
CA VAL A 323 -0.67 -3.52 -12.50
C VAL A 323 -1.39 -3.51 -13.84
N LYS A 324 -1.35 -4.63 -14.57
CA LYS A 324 -2.06 -4.82 -15.84
C LYS A 324 -3.26 -5.77 -15.67
N PRO A 325 -4.50 -5.26 -15.68
CA PRO A 325 -5.69 -6.05 -15.39
C PRO A 325 -6.28 -6.71 -16.65
N LYS A 326 -7.22 -7.64 -16.42
CA LYS A 326 -8.13 -8.20 -17.44
C LYS A 326 -7.45 -8.83 -18.66
N MET A 327 -6.28 -9.44 -18.48
CA MET A 327 -5.61 -10.19 -19.55
C MET A 327 -6.21 -11.59 -19.71
N HIS A 328 -6.35 -12.03 -20.95
CA HIS A 328 -6.89 -13.33 -21.34
C HIS A 328 -5.78 -14.22 -21.94
N GLY A 329 -5.11 -14.97 -21.06
CA GLY A 329 -4.12 -15.98 -21.46
C GLY A 329 -2.72 -15.42 -21.73
N PRO A 330 -1.77 -16.31 -22.06
CA PRO A 330 -0.34 -15.96 -22.14
C PRO A 330 0.00 -15.01 -23.29
N ASP A 331 -0.75 -15.02 -24.40
CA ASP A 331 -0.47 -14.15 -25.54
C ASP A 331 -0.71 -12.66 -25.20
N GLU A 332 -1.75 -12.36 -24.42
CA GLU A 332 -2.00 -10.99 -23.93
C GLU A 332 -1.00 -10.55 -22.86
N VAL A 333 -0.43 -11.50 -22.11
CA VAL A 333 0.69 -11.24 -21.19
C VAL A 333 1.97 -10.94 -21.99
N ALA A 334 2.27 -11.72 -23.02
CA ALA A 334 3.41 -11.49 -23.90
C ALA A 334 3.30 -10.14 -24.63
N PHE A 335 2.11 -9.76 -25.10
CA PHE A 335 1.85 -8.43 -25.66
C PHE A 335 2.10 -7.32 -24.62
N THR A 336 1.74 -7.53 -23.36
CA THR A 336 2.04 -6.55 -22.30
C THR A 336 3.55 -6.41 -22.07
N ASN A 337 4.29 -7.51 -22.12
CA ASN A 337 5.75 -7.48 -22.04
C ASN A 337 6.33 -6.66 -23.20
N GLU A 338 5.94 -6.97 -24.45
CA GLU A 338 6.38 -6.21 -25.62
C GLU A 338 5.99 -4.73 -25.52
N LEU A 339 4.78 -4.42 -25.04
CA LEU A 339 4.35 -3.04 -24.82
C LEU A 339 5.28 -2.31 -23.84
N PHE A 340 5.67 -2.94 -22.74
CA PHE A 340 6.57 -2.33 -21.76
C PHE A 340 7.98 -2.17 -22.32
N ASP A 341 8.54 -3.17 -23.00
CA ASP A 341 9.84 -3.08 -23.68
C ASP A 341 9.86 -1.87 -24.64
N ARG A 342 8.77 -1.67 -25.41
CA ARG A 342 8.65 -0.56 -26.36
C ARG A 342 8.48 0.79 -25.69
N VAL A 343 7.84 0.85 -24.54
CA VAL A 343 7.75 2.08 -23.74
C VAL A 343 9.11 2.43 -23.14
N GLU A 344 9.85 1.45 -22.64
CA GLU A 344 11.21 1.62 -22.13
C GLU A 344 12.15 2.14 -23.22
N ASP A 345 12.12 1.55 -24.43
CA ASP A 345 12.87 2.04 -25.61
C ASP A 345 12.56 3.51 -25.94
N ILE A 346 11.28 3.90 -25.88
CA ILE A 346 10.84 5.28 -26.18
C ILE A 346 11.35 6.26 -25.12
N LEU A 347 11.37 5.84 -23.86
CA LEU A 347 11.75 6.68 -22.72
C LEU A 347 13.25 6.64 -22.41
N GLY A 348 13.98 5.68 -22.98
CA GLY A 348 15.39 5.43 -22.73
C GLY A 348 15.65 4.89 -21.33
N LEU A 349 14.80 3.98 -20.85
CA LEU A 349 14.94 3.30 -19.57
C LEU A 349 15.87 2.09 -19.63
#